data_AF-A0A9E0RS72-F1
#
_entry.id   AF-A0A9E0RS72-F1
#
_cell.length_a   1.000
_cell.length_b   1.000
_cell.length_c   1.000
_cell.angle_alpha   90.00
_cell.angle_beta   90.00
_cell.angle_gamma   90.00
#
_symmetry.space_group_name_H-M   'P 1'
#
loop_
_entity.id
_entity.type
_entity.pdbx_description
1 polymer ?
#
loop_
_entity_poly.entity_id
_entity_poly.type
_entity_poly.pdbx_seq_one_letter_code
_entity_poly.pdbx_strand_id
1 'polypeptide(L)'
;EPLFSTIWALTPFTRENGATQVVVGSHRWEKKRQPEPDEIAYAEMSAGSVLCYNGTVLHGGGANATEHETRVGVFLHYTLNWLRQEENQYLSCPPEHAQHLSQELRALIGYAKGGYVLGFYSDPDDDMAQHESVSPENLFSQHRGDFDVLPTEEQLVSQSTPQS
;
A
#
# COMPACT_ATOMS: atom_id res chain seq x y z
N GLU A 1 4.49 2.40 13.04
CA GLU A 1 4.80 1.29 12.11
C GLU A 1 4.44 1.73 10.70
N PRO A 2 5.41 1.96 9.79
CA PRO A 2 5.14 2.56 8.49
C PRO A 2 4.71 1.56 7.40
N LEU A 3 4.95 0.26 7.59
CA LEU A 3 4.76 -0.77 6.58
C LEU A 3 3.90 -1.92 7.12
N PHE A 4 2.91 -2.33 6.33
CA PHE A 4 2.12 -3.53 6.50
C PHE A 4 2.31 -4.44 5.28
N SER A 5 2.73 -5.67 5.49
CA SER A 5 3.12 -6.59 4.42
C SER A 5 2.22 -7.81 4.39
N THR A 6 1.92 -8.27 3.18
CA THR A 6 1.20 -9.53 2.96
C THR A 6 1.95 -10.42 1.98
N ILE A 7 1.94 -11.73 2.25
CA ILE A 7 2.45 -12.77 1.34
C ILE A 7 1.32 -13.75 1.08
N TRP A 8 0.88 -13.80 -0.17
CA TRP A 8 -0.18 -14.70 -0.64
C TRP A 8 0.45 -15.97 -1.20
N ALA A 9 0.00 -17.12 -0.70
CA ALA A 9 0.44 -18.42 -1.20
C ALA A 9 -0.31 -18.78 -2.49
N LEU A 10 0.37 -18.83 -3.64
CA LEU A 10 -0.23 -19.36 -4.88
C LEU A 10 -0.06 -20.88 -4.99
N THR A 11 1.02 -21.40 -4.41
CA THR A 11 1.24 -22.84 -4.16
C THR A 11 1.26 -23.09 -2.65
N PRO A 12 1.12 -24.34 -2.18
CA PRO A 12 1.36 -24.66 -0.78
C PRO A 12 2.75 -24.21 -0.33
N PHE A 13 2.82 -23.61 0.86
CA PHE A 13 4.07 -23.32 1.56
C PHE A 13 4.20 -24.35 2.67
N THR A 14 5.26 -25.13 2.62
CA THR A 14 5.64 -26.08 3.66
C THR A 14 7.02 -25.74 4.19
N ARG A 15 7.36 -26.26 5.36
CA ARG A 15 8.70 -26.11 5.91
C ARG A 15 9.77 -26.65 4.95
N GLU A 16 9.52 -27.79 4.29
CA GLU A 16 10.48 -28.39 3.35
C GLU A 16 10.65 -27.55 2.07
N ASN A 17 9.57 -26.98 1.53
CA ASN A 17 9.63 -26.21 0.29
C ASN A 17 9.95 -24.70 0.49
N GLY A 18 10.36 -24.34 1.71
CA GLY A 18 10.90 -23.02 2.01
C GLY A 18 9.84 -21.99 2.36
N ALA A 19 8.78 -22.37 3.09
CA ALA A 19 7.83 -21.44 3.70
C ALA A 19 8.52 -20.26 4.38
N THR A 20 7.88 -19.09 4.35
CA THR A 20 8.42 -17.87 4.97
C THR A 20 8.70 -18.12 6.45
N GLN A 21 9.93 -17.84 6.87
CA GLN A 21 10.34 -17.86 8.26
C GLN A 21 9.93 -16.57 8.95
N VAL A 22 9.39 -16.67 10.16
CA VAL A 22 8.95 -15.54 10.98
C VAL A 22 9.35 -15.75 12.42
N VAL A 23 9.76 -14.66 13.08
CA VAL A 23 10.08 -14.70 14.51
C VAL A 23 8.99 -13.95 15.27
N VAL A 24 8.09 -14.69 15.87
CA VAL A 24 6.88 -14.12 16.52
C VAL A 24 7.29 -13.23 17.70
N GLY A 25 6.74 -12.01 17.75
CA GLY A 25 7.05 -11.04 18.82
C GLY A 25 8.31 -10.20 18.59
N SER A 26 9.12 -10.49 17.58
CA SER A 26 10.39 -9.79 17.32
C SER A 26 10.27 -8.29 17.03
N HIS A 27 9.09 -7.82 16.61
CA HIS A 27 8.77 -6.38 16.48
C HIS A 27 8.96 -5.57 17.77
N ARG A 28 9.08 -6.22 18.93
CA ARG A 28 9.31 -5.60 20.24
C ARG A 28 10.74 -5.71 20.73
N TRP A 29 11.60 -6.41 19.99
CA TRP A 29 12.97 -6.66 20.41
C TRP A 29 13.86 -5.45 20.21
N GLU A 30 14.97 -5.44 20.95
CA GLU A 30 16.06 -4.52 20.66
C GLU A 30 16.65 -4.82 19.28
N LYS A 31 17.00 -3.76 18.53
CA LYS A 31 17.39 -3.84 17.10
C LYS A 31 18.52 -4.82 16.78
N LYS A 32 19.39 -5.16 17.75
CA LYS A 32 20.56 -6.01 17.55
C LYS A 32 20.38 -7.45 18.00
N ARG A 33 19.25 -7.79 18.63
CA ARG A 33 18.98 -9.17 19.07
C ARG A 33 18.82 -10.06 17.83
N GLN A 34 19.48 -11.21 17.86
CA GLN A 34 19.31 -12.24 16.85
C GLN A 34 18.34 -13.31 17.36
N PRO A 35 17.57 -13.96 16.48
CA PRO A 35 16.73 -15.08 16.87
C PRO A 35 17.58 -16.33 17.12
N GLU A 36 17.20 -17.11 18.12
CA GLU A 36 17.66 -18.49 18.26
C GLU A 36 16.88 -19.42 17.32
N PRO A 37 17.44 -20.58 16.91
CA PRO A 37 16.80 -21.46 15.93
C PRO A 37 15.38 -21.94 16.30
N ASP A 38 15.08 -22.10 17.58
CA ASP A 38 13.79 -22.53 18.11
C ASP A 38 12.74 -21.41 18.17
N GLU A 39 13.16 -20.15 18.01
CA GLU A 39 12.26 -18.99 17.93
C GLU A 39 11.76 -18.73 16.50
N ILE A 40 12.35 -19.39 15.50
CA ILE A 40 12.02 -19.23 14.09
C ILE A 40 10.87 -20.18 13.72
N ALA A 41 9.68 -19.62 13.56
CA ALA A 41 8.52 -20.34 13.04
C ALA A 41 8.49 -20.29 11.50
N TYR A 42 7.80 -21.26 10.90
CA TYR A 42 7.54 -21.31 9.45
C TYR A 42 6.06 -21.04 9.20
N ALA A 43 5.76 -20.08 8.32
CA ALA A 43 4.41 -19.78 7.88
C ALA A 43 3.95 -20.80 6.84
N GLU A 44 3.68 -22.03 7.30
CA GLU A 44 3.09 -23.08 6.47
C GLU A 44 1.65 -22.73 6.12
N MET A 45 1.31 -22.82 4.84
CA MET A 45 0.10 -22.27 4.29
C MET A 45 -0.40 -23.13 3.12
N SER A 46 -1.69 -23.43 3.09
CA SER A 46 -2.35 -23.90 1.87
C SER A 46 -2.38 -22.80 0.80
N ALA A 47 -2.49 -23.17 -0.48
CA ALA A 47 -2.73 -22.20 -1.55
C ALA A 47 -4.00 -21.38 -1.26
N GLY A 48 -3.93 -20.06 -1.51
CA GLY A 48 -4.97 -19.08 -1.18
C GLY A 48 -4.85 -18.46 0.22
N SER A 49 -4.03 -19.01 1.12
CA SER A 49 -3.77 -18.41 2.43
C SER A 49 -2.87 -17.18 2.33
N VAL A 50 -2.97 -16.29 3.33
CA VAL A 50 -2.23 -15.03 3.39
C VAL A 50 -1.53 -14.88 4.73
N LEU A 51 -0.21 -14.63 4.71
CA LEU A 51 0.54 -14.19 5.87
C LEU A 51 0.50 -12.66 5.94
N CYS A 52 -0.02 -12.11 7.03
CA CYS A 52 -0.02 -10.68 7.32
C CYS A 52 0.97 -10.36 8.44
N TYR A 53 1.83 -9.37 8.25
CA TYR A 53 2.82 -8.97 9.24
C TYR A 53 3.20 -7.49 9.06
N ASN A 54 3.87 -6.92 10.06
CA ASN A 54 4.38 -5.56 9.98
C ASN A 54 5.87 -5.52 9.61
N GLY A 55 6.36 -4.37 9.16
CA GLY A 55 7.74 -4.21 8.69
C GLY A 55 8.84 -4.42 9.74
N THR A 56 8.51 -4.50 11.03
CA THR A 56 9.47 -4.70 12.13
C THR A 56 9.60 -6.15 12.59
N VAL A 57 8.74 -7.07 12.15
CA VAL A 57 8.93 -8.51 12.39
C VAL A 57 10.15 -9.00 11.63
N LEU A 58 11.07 -9.68 12.33
CA LEU A 58 12.15 -10.43 11.70
C LEU A 58 11.55 -11.59 10.91
N HIS A 59 11.87 -11.64 9.62
CA HIS A 59 11.36 -12.63 8.68
C HIS A 59 12.37 -12.90 7.56
N GLY A 60 12.20 -14.01 6.85
CA GLY A 60 13.03 -14.38 5.71
C GLY A 60 12.40 -15.49 4.88
N GLY A 61 12.84 -15.67 3.64
CA GLY A 61 12.45 -16.85 2.86
C GLY A 61 13.12 -18.10 3.40
N GLY A 62 12.36 -19.17 3.66
CA GLY A 62 12.94 -20.47 3.98
C GLY A 62 13.67 -21.06 2.76
N ALA A 63 14.73 -21.83 3.03
CA ALA A 63 15.41 -22.60 1.98
C ALA A 63 14.46 -23.69 1.46
N ASN A 64 14.32 -23.79 0.13
CA ASN A 64 13.59 -24.89 -0.50
C ASN A 64 14.54 -26.09 -0.62
N ALA A 65 14.25 -27.14 0.14
CA ALA A 65 15.04 -28.38 0.19
C ALA A 65 14.44 -29.50 -0.67
N THR A 66 13.35 -29.23 -1.39
CA THR A 66 12.72 -30.20 -2.30
C THR A 66 13.44 -30.23 -3.64
N GLU A 67 13.37 -31.36 -4.35
CA GLU A 67 14.02 -31.51 -5.66
C GLU A 67 13.16 -30.97 -6.81
N HIS A 68 11.84 -30.98 -6.65
CA HIS A 68 10.89 -30.80 -7.77
C HIS A 68 9.73 -29.83 -7.48
N GLU A 69 9.73 -29.15 -6.33
CA GLU A 69 8.69 -28.15 -6.04
C GLU A 69 9.19 -26.73 -6.27
N THR A 70 8.36 -25.93 -6.93
CA THR A 70 8.54 -24.48 -7.02
C THR A 70 7.50 -23.80 -6.16
N ARG A 71 7.94 -23.12 -5.10
CA ARG A 71 7.06 -22.32 -4.25
C ARG A 71 6.81 -20.95 -4.87
N VAL A 72 5.56 -20.62 -5.15
CA VAL A 72 5.16 -19.34 -5.76
C VAL A 72 4.28 -18.55 -4.79
N GLY A 73 4.68 -17.30 -4.53
CA GLY A 73 3.89 -16.37 -3.73
C GLY A 73 3.83 -14.99 -4.34
N VAL A 74 2.83 -14.21 -3.94
CA VAL A 74 2.66 -12.81 -4.33
C VAL A 74 2.86 -11.94 -3.09
N PHE A 75 3.72 -10.93 -3.22
CA PHE A 75 3.99 -9.94 -2.19
C PHE A 75 3.15 -8.70 -2.49
N LEU A 76 2.27 -8.32 -1.57
CA LEU A 76 1.55 -7.05 -1.63
C LEU A 76 1.86 -6.29 -0.34
N HIS A 77 2.66 -5.23 -0.48
CA HIS A 77 3.13 -4.41 0.61
C HIS A 77 2.43 -3.05 0.58
N TYR A 78 2.01 -2.61 1.76
CA TYR A 78 1.26 -1.39 1.97
C TYR A 78 2.08 -0.45 2.84
N THR A 79 2.12 0.81 2.45
CA THR A 79 2.84 1.86 3.17
C THR A 79 1.91 3.04 3.41
N LEU A 80 2.31 3.92 4.32
CA LEU A 80 1.59 5.17 4.55
C LEU A 80 1.67 6.05 3.29
N ASN A 81 0.60 6.79 2.99
CA ASN A 81 0.47 7.62 1.78
C ASN A 81 1.54 8.71 1.60
N TRP A 82 2.28 9.05 2.66
CA TRP A 82 3.39 10.01 2.63
C TRP A 82 4.76 9.37 2.41
N LEU A 83 4.81 8.04 2.25
CA LEU A 83 6.01 7.29 1.90
C LEU A 83 5.97 6.89 0.42
N ARG A 84 7.15 6.86 -0.20
CA ARG A 84 7.30 6.46 -1.60
C ARG A 84 7.06 4.96 -1.76
N GLN A 85 6.28 4.58 -2.76
CA GLN A 85 6.11 3.19 -3.19
C GLN A 85 7.40 2.63 -3.80
N GLU A 86 7.65 1.34 -3.61
CA GLU A 86 8.80 0.64 -4.19
C GLU A 86 8.67 0.55 -5.73
N GLU A 87 7.50 0.14 -6.22
CA GLU A 87 7.13 0.19 -7.63
C GLU A 87 6.39 1.51 -7.95
N ASN A 88 6.73 2.15 -9.06
CA ASN A 88 6.04 3.35 -9.52
C ASN A 88 4.71 3.00 -10.19
N GLN A 89 3.64 2.99 -9.41
CA GLN A 89 2.31 2.59 -9.85
C GLN A 89 1.72 3.47 -10.95
N TYR A 90 2.08 4.76 -11.02
CA TYR A 90 1.61 5.65 -12.10
C TYR A 90 2.14 5.25 -13.49
N LEU A 91 3.29 4.57 -13.54
CA LEU A 91 3.87 4.07 -14.79
C LEU A 91 3.45 2.63 -15.07
N SER A 92 3.29 1.81 -14.04
CA SER A 92 2.83 0.41 -14.18
C SER A 92 1.33 0.32 -14.47
N CYS A 93 0.53 1.26 -13.97
CA CYS A 93 -0.92 1.34 -14.18
C CYS A 93 -1.33 2.80 -14.47
N PRO A 94 -1.01 3.31 -15.68
CA PRO A 94 -1.32 4.70 -16.05
C PRO A 94 -2.84 4.96 -16.12
N PRO A 95 -3.28 6.24 -16.20
CA PRO A 95 -4.69 6.61 -16.02
C PRO A 95 -5.68 5.85 -16.91
N GLU A 96 -5.33 5.58 -18.16
CA GLU A 96 -6.13 4.82 -19.13
C GLU A 96 -6.41 3.37 -18.70
N HIS A 97 -5.58 2.81 -17.83
CA HIS A 97 -5.80 1.51 -17.19
C HIS A 97 -6.48 1.67 -15.83
N ALA A 98 -6.00 2.62 -15.00
CA ALA A 98 -6.51 2.85 -13.66
C ALA A 98 -7.99 3.29 -13.62
N GLN A 99 -8.49 3.91 -14.68
CA GLN A 99 -9.91 4.29 -14.80
C GLN A 99 -10.88 3.10 -14.67
N HIS A 100 -10.42 1.89 -14.97
CA HIS A 100 -11.22 0.67 -14.87
C HIS A 100 -11.21 0.03 -13.47
N LEU A 101 -10.39 0.54 -12.54
CA LEU A 101 -10.35 0.09 -11.15
C LEU A 101 -11.40 0.80 -10.30
N SER A 102 -11.73 0.23 -9.13
CA SER A 102 -12.57 0.95 -8.17
C SER A 102 -11.85 2.17 -7.60
N GLN A 103 -12.60 3.10 -7.00
CA GLN A 103 -12.02 4.28 -6.35
C GLN A 103 -11.03 3.89 -5.25
N GLU A 104 -11.34 2.85 -4.48
CA GLU A 104 -10.49 2.35 -3.39
C GLU A 104 -9.17 1.79 -3.93
N LEU A 105 -9.21 1.02 -5.02
CA LEU A 105 -8.00 0.47 -5.65
C LEU A 105 -7.16 1.58 -6.29
N ARG A 106 -7.78 2.56 -6.94
CA ARG A 106 -7.08 3.76 -7.44
C ARG A 106 -6.36 4.49 -6.32
N ALA A 107 -7.04 4.75 -5.21
CA ALA A 107 -6.45 5.39 -4.04
C ALA A 107 -5.28 4.56 -3.46
N LEU A 108 -5.44 3.24 -3.40
CA LEU A 108 -4.42 2.32 -2.90
C LEU A 108 -3.13 2.34 -3.72
N ILE A 109 -3.24 2.49 -5.04
CA ILE A 109 -2.08 2.56 -5.94
C ILE A 109 -1.52 3.98 -6.10
N GLY A 110 -2.08 4.98 -5.41
CA GLY A 110 -1.53 6.34 -5.37
C GLY A 110 -2.34 7.40 -6.09
N TYR A 111 -3.42 7.05 -6.80
CA TYR A 111 -4.36 8.02 -7.38
C TYR A 111 -5.29 8.64 -6.31
N ALA A 112 -4.71 9.09 -5.22
CA ALA A 112 -5.36 9.85 -4.17
C ALA A 112 -4.36 10.75 -3.43
N LYS A 113 -4.83 11.90 -2.93
CA LYS A 113 -3.98 12.77 -2.10
C LYS A 113 -3.75 12.19 -0.70
N GLY A 114 -2.52 12.36 -0.22
CA GLY A 114 -2.14 12.13 1.16
C GLY A 114 -2.23 13.40 2.00
N GLY A 115 -3.39 13.66 2.61
CA GLY A 115 -3.62 14.93 3.32
C GLY A 115 -3.68 16.12 2.36
N TYR A 116 -3.20 17.29 2.78
CA TYR A 116 -3.37 18.52 1.99
C TYR A 116 -2.39 18.64 0.81
N VAL A 117 -1.13 18.19 0.97
CA VAL A 117 -0.03 18.55 0.06
C VAL A 117 0.71 17.37 -0.58
N LEU A 118 0.35 16.12 -0.31
CA LEU A 118 1.11 14.97 -0.81
C LEU A 118 0.33 14.26 -1.91
N GLY A 119 1.02 13.97 -3.02
CA GLY A 119 0.44 13.23 -4.14
C GLY A 119 -0.42 14.07 -5.10
N PHE A 120 -0.35 15.41 -5.05
CA PHE A 120 -0.94 16.23 -6.11
C PHE A 120 -0.09 16.19 -7.38
N TYR A 121 -0.68 16.55 -8.51
CA TYR A 121 0.02 16.76 -9.77
C TYR A 121 -0.30 18.14 -10.35
N SER A 122 0.56 18.63 -11.23
CA SER A 122 0.26 19.77 -12.10
C SER A 122 -0.37 19.23 -13.37
N ASP A 123 -1.54 19.76 -13.74
CA ASP A 123 -2.20 19.38 -14.98
C ASP A 123 -1.33 19.84 -16.17
N PRO A 124 -0.76 18.91 -16.97
CA PRO A 124 0.07 19.29 -18.10
C PRO A 124 -0.71 20.01 -19.20
N ASP A 125 -2.05 19.95 -19.18
CA ASP A 125 -2.92 20.57 -20.17
C ASP A 125 -3.55 21.90 -19.65
N ASP A 126 -3.27 22.32 -18.41
CA ASP A 126 -3.69 23.62 -17.87
C ASP A 126 -2.69 24.73 -18.22
N ASP A 127 -2.79 25.24 -19.46
CA ASP A 127 -1.97 26.36 -19.95
C ASP A 127 -2.19 27.68 -19.19
N MET A 128 -3.29 27.79 -18.42
CA MET A 128 -3.67 29.00 -17.70
C MET A 128 -3.15 29.00 -16.26
N ALA A 129 -2.58 27.88 -15.78
CA ALA A 129 -2.12 27.68 -14.42
C ALA A 129 -3.18 28.09 -13.37
N GLN A 130 -4.45 27.75 -13.63
CA GLN A 130 -5.55 28.08 -12.72
C GLN A 130 -5.46 27.30 -11.42
N HIS A 131 -4.87 26.09 -11.47
CA HIS A 131 -4.73 25.22 -10.32
C HIS A 131 -3.26 24.83 -10.08
N GLU A 132 -2.67 25.39 -9.02
CA GLU A 132 -1.31 25.00 -8.61
C GLU A 132 -1.21 23.58 -8.06
N SER A 133 -2.34 22.99 -7.62
CA SER A 133 -2.40 21.65 -7.03
C SER A 133 -3.69 20.93 -7.43
N VAL A 134 -3.57 19.88 -8.23
CA VAL A 134 -4.70 19.06 -8.68
C VAL A 134 -4.66 17.69 -8.01
N SER A 135 -5.83 17.22 -7.57
CA SER A 135 -5.97 15.89 -6.97
C SER A 135 -5.95 14.84 -8.10
N PRO A 136 -5.18 13.74 -7.99
CA PRO A 136 -5.18 12.68 -9.02
C PRO A 136 -6.56 12.08 -9.29
N GLU A 137 -7.47 12.16 -8.33
CA GLU A 137 -8.87 11.73 -8.47
C GLU A 137 -9.58 12.44 -9.64
N ASN A 138 -9.20 13.70 -9.93
CA ASN A 138 -9.79 14.51 -10.99
C ASN A 138 -9.55 13.90 -12.39
N LEU A 139 -8.51 13.08 -12.56
CA LEU A 139 -8.24 12.37 -13.81
C LEU A 139 -9.35 11.38 -14.19
N PHE A 140 -10.12 10.90 -13.21
CA PHE A 140 -11.10 9.82 -13.41
C PHE A 140 -12.55 10.30 -13.35
N SER A 141 -12.77 11.53 -12.91
CA SER A 141 -14.08 12.14 -12.95
C SER A 141 -14.28 12.80 -14.31
N GLN A 142 -15.07 12.17 -15.19
CA GLN A 142 -15.77 12.91 -16.27
C GLN A 142 -16.87 13.85 -15.72
N HIS A 143 -16.66 14.38 -14.52
CA HIS A 143 -17.52 15.30 -13.81
C HIS A 143 -16.60 16.31 -13.15
N ARG A 144 -16.70 17.58 -13.56
CA ARG A 144 -16.37 18.70 -12.67
C ARG A 144 -17.31 18.60 -11.48
N GLY A 145 -16.91 17.86 -10.45
CA GLY A 145 -17.66 17.75 -9.22
C GLY A 145 -17.42 18.99 -8.37
N ASP A 146 -18.41 19.39 -7.56
CA ASP A 146 -18.39 20.59 -6.70
C ASP A 146 -17.18 20.69 -5.71
N PHE A 147 -16.27 19.72 -5.70
CA PHE A 147 -14.99 19.77 -4.98
C PHE A 147 -13.90 20.59 -5.71
N ASP A 148 -14.15 21.04 -6.93
CA ASP A 148 -13.26 21.96 -7.66
C ASP A 148 -13.32 23.40 -7.12
N VAL A 149 -14.27 23.70 -6.23
CA VAL A 149 -14.36 24.99 -5.53
C VAL A 149 -13.92 24.79 -4.10
N LEU A 150 -12.74 25.32 -3.75
CA LEU A 150 -12.35 25.43 -2.35
C LEU A 150 -13.40 26.29 -1.63
N PRO A 151 -14.06 25.78 -0.57
CA PRO A 151 -14.98 26.61 0.20
C PRO A 151 -14.23 27.82 0.76
N THR A 152 -14.84 28.99 0.68
CA THR A 152 -14.27 30.21 1.28
C THR A 152 -14.12 30.02 2.80
N GLU A 153 -13.26 30.82 3.43
CA GLU A 153 -13.08 30.78 4.89
C GLU A 153 -14.43 30.90 5.63
N GLU A 154 -15.36 31.71 5.11
CA GLU A 154 -16.72 31.87 5.65
C GLU A 154 -17.56 30.58 5.54
N GLN A 155 -17.42 29.83 4.45
CA GLN A 155 -18.14 28.57 4.24
C GLN A 155 -17.65 27.47 5.19
N LEU A 156 -16.34 27.43 5.47
CA LEU A 156 -15.77 26.49 6.43
C LEU A 156 -16.21 26.79 7.87
N VAL A 157 -16.24 28.07 8.25
CA VAL A 157 -16.67 28.51 9.60
C VAL A 157 -18.16 28.26 9.85
N SER A 158 -19.00 28.50 8.84
CA SER A 158 -20.45 28.28 8.96
C SER A 158 -20.85 26.81 9.08
N GLN A 159 -20.09 25.89 8.48
CA GLN A 159 -20.35 24.44 8.59
C GLN A 159 -19.82 23.81 9.88
N SER A 160 -18.87 24.47 10.56
CA SER A 160 -18.24 23.97 11.78
C SER A 160 -18.81 24.56 13.07
N THR A 161 -19.73 25.52 12.97
CA THR A 161 -20.41 26.12 14.12
C THR A 161 -21.88 25.65 14.16
N PRO A 162 -22.31 24.85 15.15
CA PRO A 162 -23.73 24.52 15.27
C PRO A 162 -24.54 25.79 15.53
N GLN A 163 -25.57 26.03 14.71
CA GLN A 163 -26.50 27.14 14.92
C GLN A 163 -27.16 26.96 16.29
N SER A 164 -27.00 27.97 17.16
CA SER A 164 -27.66 28.09 18.46
C SER A 164 -29.16 28.24 18.31
#